data_AF-A0A924I848-F1
#
_entry.id   AF-A0A924I848-F1
#
_cell.length_a   1.000
_cell.length_b   1.000
_cell.length_c   1.000
_cell.angle_alpha   90.00
_cell.angle_beta   90.00
_cell.angle_gamma   90.00
#
_symmetry.space_group_name_H-M   'P 1'
#
loop_
_entity.id
_entity.type
_entity.pdbx_description
1 polymer ?
#
loop_
_entity_poly.entity_id
_entity_poly.type
_entity_poly.pdbx_seq_one_letter_code
_entity_poly.pdbx_strand_id
1 'polypeptide(L)'
;MITLSKLRRKPRHFRAFTGLTPFEFDALLVELTPVYKAALTQRSQTPDRLRDAGAGHPFALGLRERLLMGLIYLHLSVSQTLLSYLFDLDESNISRELRLRLLPVLQSVLPTPLSEAYFDIYLAPAYTEFTVDAWSLNLYLWGYLAGRK
;
A
#
# COMPACT_ATOMS: atom_id res chain seq x y z
N MET A 1 -10.84 -8.25 10.98
CA MET A 1 -10.02 -7.08 10.60
C MET A 1 -8.93 -6.70 11.63
N ILE A 2 -7.67 -6.68 11.18
CA ILE A 2 -6.54 -6.01 11.85
C ILE A 2 -6.72 -4.49 11.78
N THR A 3 -6.47 -3.77 12.86
CA THR A 3 -6.66 -2.31 12.90
C THR A 3 -5.40 -1.62 13.36
N LEU A 4 -5.21 -0.37 12.90
CA LEU A 4 -4.08 0.47 13.29
C LEU A 4 -3.99 0.59 14.81
N SER A 5 -5.11 0.87 15.49
CA SER A 5 -5.17 1.00 16.95
C SER A 5 -4.75 -0.27 17.68
N LYS A 6 -5.11 -1.46 17.18
CA LYS A 6 -4.69 -2.75 17.77
C LYS A 6 -3.19 -2.97 17.60
N LEU A 7 -2.65 -2.67 16.41
CA LEU A 7 -1.26 -2.93 16.09
C LEU A 7 -0.30 -1.93 16.77
N ARG A 8 -0.71 -0.66 16.90
CA ARG A 8 0.06 0.38 17.63
C ARG A 8 0.35 0.01 19.09
N ARG A 9 -0.56 -0.72 19.73
CA ARG A 9 -0.36 -1.20 21.12
C ARG A 9 0.77 -2.22 21.24
N LYS A 10 1.25 -2.77 20.12
CA LYS A 10 2.33 -3.75 20.09
C LYS A 10 3.43 -3.29 19.11
N PRO A 11 4.30 -2.35 19.52
CA PRO A 11 5.27 -1.72 18.62
C PRO A 11 6.20 -2.69 17.89
N ARG A 12 6.56 -3.81 18.55
CA ARG A 12 7.35 -4.88 17.93
C ARG A 12 6.64 -5.52 16.72
N HIS A 13 5.36 -5.86 16.86
CA HIS A 13 4.59 -6.40 15.74
C HIS A 13 4.30 -5.33 14.69
N PHE A 14 4.05 -4.09 15.11
CA PHE A 14 3.85 -2.98 14.20
C PHE A 14 5.05 -2.82 13.24
N ARG A 15 6.26 -2.83 13.79
CA ARG A 15 7.49 -2.76 13.00
C ARG A 15 7.71 -4.00 12.15
N ALA A 16 7.48 -5.19 12.70
CA ALA A 16 7.60 -6.43 11.92
C ALA A 16 6.60 -6.49 10.76
N PHE A 17 5.45 -5.84 10.86
CA PHE A 17 4.41 -5.89 9.84
C PHE A 17 4.58 -4.80 8.78
N THR A 18 5.04 -3.61 9.18
CA THR A 18 5.07 -2.44 8.30
C THR A 18 6.47 -1.99 7.90
N GLY A 19 7.50 -2.53 8.54
CA GLY A 19 8.88 -2.04 8.44
C GLY A 19 9.13 -0.74 9.21
N LEU A 20 8.08 -0.07 9.70
CA LEU A 20 8.15 1.26 10.31
C LEU A 20 7.81 1.23 11.80
N THR A 21 8.29 2.21 12.53
CA THR A 21 7.77 2.55 13.86
C THR A 21 6.43 3.29 13.74
N PRO A 22 5.60 3.30 14.80
CA PRO A 22 4.36 4.09 14.80
C PRO A 22 4.57 5.58 14.51
N PHE A 23 5.72 6.14 14.92
CA PHE A 23 6.07 7.54 14.67
C PHE A 23 6.39 7.80 13.20
N GLU A 24 7.22 6.96 12.58
CA GLU A 24 7.53 7.04 11.14
C GLU A 24 6.29 6.84 10.28
N PHE A 25 5.39 5.94 10.70
CA PHE A 25 4.10 5.76 10.05
C PHE A 25 3.24 7.03 10.10
N ASP A 26 3.13 7.67 11.27
CA ASP A 26 2.37 8.90 11.43
C ASP A 26 2.97 10.04 10.57
N ALA A 27 4.31 10.13 10.49
CA ALA A 27 5.00 11.09 9.62
C ALA A 27 4.70 10.84 8.13
N LEU A 28 4.81 9.58 7.69
CA LEU A 28 4.48 9.19 6.31
C LEU A 28 3.01 9.49 5.98
N LEU A 29 2.10 9.23 6.91
CA LEU A 29 0.67 9.50 6.71
C LEU A 29 0.41 11.00 6.50
N VAL A 30 1.12 11.88 7.22
CA VAL A 30 1.01 13.34 7.06
C VAL A 30 1.48 13.77 5.67
N GLU A 31 2.61 13.25 5.19
CA GLU A 31 3.11 13.51 3.82
C GLU A 31 2.18 12.97 2.74
N LEU A 32 1.66 11.76 2.92
CA LEU A 32 0.85 11.07 1.92
C LEU A 32 -0.56 11.68 1.77
N THR A 33 -1.14 12.16 2.87
CA THR A 33 -2.53 12.67 2.90
C THR A 33 -2.84 13.73 1.83
N PRO A 34 -2.07 14.82 1.68
CA PRO A 34 -2.34 15.83 0.65
C PRO A 34 -2.22 15.27 -0.77
N VAL A 35 -1.20 14.45 -1.05
CA VAL A 35 -0.99 13.84 -2.37
C VAL A 35 -2.12 12.89 -2.72
N TYR A 36 -2.52 12.06 -1.74
CA TYR A 36 -3.63 11.14 -1.88
C TYR A 36 -4.96 11.87 -2.17
N LYS A 37 -5.23 12.98 -1.48
CA LYS A 37 -6.41 13.83 -1.73
C LYS A 37 -6.39 14.44 -3.13
N ALA A 38 -5.24 14.96 -3.57
CA ALA A 38 -5.10 15.52 -4.91
C ALA A 38 -5.38 14.47 -6.00
N ALA A 39 -4.82 13.25 -5.85
CA ALA A 39 -5.04 12.14 -6.77
C ALA A 39 -6.51 11.69 -6.83
N LEU A 40 -7.23 11.72 -5.70
CA LEU A 40 -8.67 11.46 -5.66
C LEU A 40 -9.46 12.52 -6.44
N THR A 41 -9.14 13.81 -6.25
CA THR A 41 -9.81 14.91 -6.94
C THR A 41 -9.61 14.82 -8.45
N GLN A 42 -8.38 14.58 -8.91
CA GLN A 42 -8.05 14.43 -10.34
C GLN A 42 -8.85 13.28 -10.99
N ARG A 43 -8.97 12.13 -10.30
CA ARG A 43 -9.80 11.02 -10.78
C ARG A 43 -11.28 11.32 -10.82
N SER A 44 -11.73 12.20 -9.93
CA SER A 44 -13.13 12.61 -9.94
C SER A 44 -13.46 13.51 -11.14
N GLN A 45 -12.44 14.13 -11.75
CA GLN A 45 -12.57 15.10 -12.84
C GLN A 45 -12.29 14.49 -14.23
N THR A 46 -12.02 13.18 -14.34
CA THR A 46 -11.77 12.54 -15.63
C THR A 46 -13.05 12.56 -16.49
N PRO A 47 -12.99 13.05 -17.75
CA PRO A 47 -14.18 13.34 -18.57
C PRO A 47 -14.97 12.10 -19.01
N ASP A 48 -14.38 10.90 -18.88
CA ASP A 48 -15.00 9.63 -19.28
C ASP A 48 -15.88 9.01 -18.16
N ARG A 49 -16.29 9.81 -17.19
CA ARG A 49 -17.01 9.36 -15.99
C ARG A 49 -18.53 9.47 -16.18
N LEU A 50 -19.20 8.31 -16.24
CA LEU A 50 -20.66 8.18 -16.39
C LEU A 50 -21.50 8.50 -15.13
N ARG A 51 -20.89 8.70 -13.96
CA ARG A 51 -21.59 8.92 -12.67
C ARG A 51 -21.11 10.20 -12.01
N ASP A 52 -22.01 10.92 -11.34
CA ASP A 52 -21.67 12.14 -10.59
C ASP A 52 -20.52 11.94 -9.59
N ALA A 53 -19.77 13.01 -9.37
CA ALA A 53 -18.73 13.09 -8.34
C ALA A 53 -19.33 12.69 -6.97
N GLY A 54 -18.71 11.70 -6.31
CA GLY A 54 -19.21 11.17 -5.03
C GLY A 54 -20.22 10.00 -5.11
N ALA A 55 -20.76 9.64 -6.27
CA ALA A 55 -21.75 8.55 -6.40
C ALA A 55 -21.18 7.12 -6.32
N GLY A 56 -19.92 6.97 -5.87
CA GLY A 56 -19.29 5.66 -5.66
C GLY A 56 -19.45 5.21 -4.21
N HIS A 57 -19.58 3.90 -3.98
CA HIS A 57 -19.58 3.36 -2.62
C HIS A 57 -18.26 3.74 -1.91
N PRO A 58 -18.31 4.35 -0.70
CA PRO A 58 -17.12 4.68 0.05
C PRO A 58 -16.29 3.41 0.27
N PHE A 59 -14.97 3.54 0.20
CA PHE A 59 -14.12 2.40 0.53
C PHE A 59 -14.31 2.08 2.03
N ALA A 60 -14.50 0.81 2.37
CA ALA A 60 -14.81 0.40 3.74
C ALA A 60 -13.70 0.77 4.75
N LEU A 61 -12.47 0.93 4.29
CA LEU A 61 -11.33 1.36 5.12
C LEU A 61 -11.01 2.85 4.98
N GLY A 62 -10.67 3.48 6.11
CA GLY A 62 -10.07 4.81 6.14
C GLY A 62 -8.67 4.82 5.49
N LEU A 63 -8.16 6.02 5.17
CA LEU A 63 -6.84 6.17 4.55
C LEU A 63 -5.71 5.54 5.40
N ARG A 64 -5.83 5.60 6.73
CA ARG A 64 -4.79 5.08 7.63
C ARG A 64 -4.72 3.56 7.57
N GLU A 65 -5.87 2.90 7.56
CA GLU A 65 -6.00 1.45 7.44
C GLU A 65 -5.56 0.97 6.05
N ARG A 66 -5.85 1.76 5.01
CA ARG A 66 -5.37 1.49 3.65
C ARG A 66 -3.85 1.60 3.55
N LEU A 67 -3.27 2.65 4.13
CA LEU A 67 -1.81 2.80 4.22
C LEU A 67 -1.19 1.61 4.97
N LEU A 68 -1.78 1.22 6.10
CA LEU A 68 -1.34 0.05 6.87
C LEU A 68 -1.35 -1.22 6.01
N MET A 69 -2.44 -1.46 5.27
CA MET A 69 -2.56 -2.59 4.34
C MET A 69 -1.48 -2.56 3.25
N GLY A 70 -1.25 -1.40 2.63
CA GLY A 70 -0.22 -1.23 1.60
C GLY A 70 1.20 -1.47 2.12
N LEU A 71 1.52 -0.99 3.31
CA LEU A 71 2.84 -1.22 3.92
C LEU A 71 3.03 -2.69 4.29
N ILE A 72 2.00 -3.37 4.81
CA ILE A 72 2.05 -4.82 5.05
C ILE A 72 2.28 -5.58 3.76
N TYR A 73 1.58 -5.21 2.69
CA TYR A 73 1.75 -5.80 1.37
C TYR A 73 3.19 -5.66 0.87
N LEU A 74 3.76 -4.46 0.94
CA LEU A 74 5.10 -4.17 0.45
C LEU A 74 6.21 -4.77 1.34
N HIS A 75 6.04 -4.74 2.65
CA HIS A 75 7.08 -5.17 3.59
C HIS A 75 7.15 -6.69 3.73
N LEU A 76 6.00 -7.36 3.81
CA LEU A 76 5.91 -8.81 3.98
C LEU A 76 5.68 -9.57 2.67
N SER A 77 5.50 -8.87 1.55
CA SER A 77 5.23 -9.46 0.22
C SER A 77 4.10 -10.50 0.25
N VAL A 78 3.06 -10.22 1.03
CA VAL A 78 1.93 -11.15 1.26
C VAL A 78 0.97 -11.20 0.08
N SER A 79 0.23 -12.31 -0.07
CA SER A 79 -0.82 -12.45 -1.08
C SER A 79 -2.02 -11.53 -0.79
N GLN A 80 -2.76 -11.17 -1.84
CA GLN A 80 -4.01 -10.40 -1.70
C GLN A 80 -5.09 -11.21 -0.97
N THR A 81 -5.09 -12.53 -1.10
CA THR A 81 -5.94 -13.45 -0.32
C THR A 81 -5.63 -13.42 1.18
N LEU A 82 -4.37 -13.26 1.59
CA LEU A 82 -4.07 -13.07 3.01
C LEU A 82 -4.54 -11.69 3.49
N LEU A 83 -4.36 -10.66 2.67
CA LEU A 83 -4.86 -9.32 2.98
C LEU A 83 -6.38 -9.28 3.09
N SER A 84 -7.12 -10.02 2.25
CA SER A 84 -8.59 -10.11 2.33
C SER A 84 -9.03 -10.64 3.68
N TYR A 85 -8.38 -11.70 4.14
CA TYR A 85 -8.63 -12.27 5.46
C TYR A 85 -8.25 -11.31 6.60
N LEU A 86 -7.09 -10.65 6.50
CA LEU A 86 -6.62 -9.72 7.54
C LEU A 86 -7.48 -8.47 7.64
N PHE A 87 -7.93 -7.91 6.52
CA PHE A 87 -8.65 -6.64 6.45
C PHE A 87 -10.16 -6.76 6.29
N ASP A 88 -10.69 -7.98 6.14
CA ASP A 88 -12.12 -8.24 5.96
C ASP A 88 -12.68 -7.54 4.71
N LEU A 89 -11.98 -7.72 3.58
CA LEU A 89 -12.31 -7.11 2.29
C LEU A 89 -12.23 -8.15 1.17
N ASP A 90 -13.04 -7.99 0.12
CA ASP A 90 -12.87 -8.81 -1.08
C ASP A 90 -11.52 -8.56 -1.78
N GLU A 91 -10.95 -9.61 -2.35
CA GLU A 91 -9.68 -9.56 -3.06
C GLU A 91 -9.72 -8.58 -4.25
N SER A 92 -10.86 -8.50 -4.95
CA SER A 92 -11.07 -7.51 -6.02
C SER A 92 -11.00 -6.07 -5.51
N ASN A 93 -11.46 -5.82 -4.28
CA ASN A 93 -11.43 -4.53 -3.64
C ASN A 93 -9.99 -4.16 -3.23
N ILE A 94 -9.25 -5.13 -2.70
CA ILE A 94 -7.82 -4.98 -2.36
C ILE A 94 -6.98 -4.72 -3.62
N SER A 95 -7.17 -5.51 -4.68
CA SER A 95 -6.47 -5.34 -5.95
C SER A 95 -6.67 -3.93 -6.52
N ARG A 96 -7.92 -3.48 -6.57
CA ARG A 96 -8.28 -2.14 -7.04
C ARG A 96 -7.67 -1.06 -6.15
N GLU A 97 -7.73 -1.27 -4.84
CA GLU A 97 -7.20 -0.32 -3.86
C GLU A 97 -5.69 -0.15 -3.97
N LEU A 98 -4.94 -1.25 -3.94
CA LEU A 98 -3.49 -1.25 -4.04
C LEU A 98 -3.03 -0.70 -5.39
N ARG A 99 -3.46 -1.33 -6.49
CA ARG A 99 -2.95 -1.03 -7.83
C ARG A 99 -3.40 0.33 -8.33
N LEU A 100 -4.69 0.64 -8.19
CA LEU A 100 -5.19 1.89 -8.73
C LEU A 100 -4.93 3.02 -7.76
N ARG A 101 -5.16 2.89 -6.44
CA ARG A 101 -5.25 4.09 -5.57
C ARG A 101 -3.99 4.32 -4.75
N LEU A 102 -3.53 3.32 -4.02
CA LEU A 102 -2.54 3.52 -2.97
C LEU A 102 -1.10 3.48 -3.48
N LEU A 103 -0.72 2.46 -4.28
CA LEU A 103 0.65 2.28 -4.75
C LEU A 103 1.16 3.45 -5.60
N PRO A 104 0.40 4.01 -6.57
CA PRO A 104 0.87 5.16 -7.35
C PRO A 104 1.15 6.39 -6.48
N VAL A 105 0.35 6.60 -5.43
CA VAL A 105 0.54 7.70 -4.49
C VAL A 105 1.76 7.45 -3.60
N LEU A 106 1.93 6.22 -3.10
CA LEU A 106 3.11 5.85 -2.32
C LEU A 106 4.40 6.03 -3.10
N GLN A 107 4.41 5.67 -4.39
CA GLN A 107 5.57 5.85 -5.27
C GLN A 107 5.99 7.31 -5.43
N SER A 108 5.05 8.26 -5.36
CA SER A 108 5.37 9.68 -5.45
C SER A 108 5.98 10.27 -4.17
N VAL A 109 5.82 9.58 -3.04
CA VAL A 109 6.29 10.03 -1.71
C VAL A 109 7.53 9.27 -1.26
N LEU A 110 7.66 7.99 -1.61
CA LEU A 110 8.82 7.17 -1.27
C LEU A 110 9.92 7.33 -2.34
N PRO A 111 11.19 7.58 -1.94
CA PRO A 111 12.30 7.60 -2.89
C PRO A 111 12.47 6.20 -3.50
N THR A 112 12.38 6.13 -4.83
CA THR A 112 12.37 4.89 -5.61
C THR A 112 13.71 4.14 -5.57
N PRO A 113 13.67 2.78 -5.55
CA PRO A 113 13.46 2.02 -6.78
C PRO A 113 12.25 1.07 -6.73
N LEU A 114 11.10 1.53 -6.21
CA LEU A 114 9.84 0.75 -6.25
C LEU A 114 9.28 0.58 -7.69
N SER A 115 9.80 1.32 -8.68
CA SER A 115 9.19 1.39 -10.02
C SER A 115 9.67 0.33 -11.02
N GLU A 116 10.92 -0.14 -10.94
CA GLU A 116 11.46 -1.05 -11.97
C GLU A 116 11.35 -2.52 -11.54
N ALA A 117 11.96 -2.91 -10.42
CA ALA A 117 12.00 -4.33 -10.06
C ALA A 117 10.66 -4.92 -9.54
N TYR A 118 9.80 -4.12 -8.91
CA TYR A 118 8.57 -4.64 -8.28
C TYR A 118 7.40 -4.77 -9.28
N PHE A 119 7.30 -3.86 -10.25
CA PHE A 119 6.23 -3.92 -11.26
C PHE A 119 6.53 -4.95 -12.36
N ASP A 120 7.79 -5.10 -12.76
CA ASP A 120 8.15 -6.10 -13.78
C ASP A 120 7.97 -7.54 -13.28
N ILE A 121 8.17 -7.80 -11.97
CA ILE A 121 7.95 -9.14 -11.39
C ILE A 121 6.46 -9.44 -11.13
N TYR A 122 5.64 -8.42 -10.79
CA TYR A 122 4.25 -8.65 -10.35
C TYR A 122 3.16 -8.19 -11.35
N LEU A 123 3.48 -7.42 -12.39
CA LEU A 123 2.53 -6.93 -13.40
C LEU A 123 2.84 -7.34 -14.84
N ALA A 124 4.01 -7.91 -15.14
CA ALA A 124 4.21 -8.71 -16.34
C ALA A 124 3.57 -10.11 -16.12
N PRO A 125 3.05 -10.76 -17.16
CA PRO A 125 1.69 -11.27 -17.23
C PRO A 125 1.42 -12.61 -16.51
N ALA A 126 0.12 -12.82 -16.22
CA ALA A 126 -0.64 -14.07 -16.19
C ALA A 126 0.03 -15.36 -15.68
N TYR A 127 -0.59 -15.98 -14.67
CA TYR A 127 -0.55 -17.41 -14.33
C TYR A 127 0.34 -18.28 -15.23
N THR A 128 1.58 -18.54 -14.82
CA THR A 128 2.20 -19.87 -14.82
C THR A 128 3.61 -19.76 -14.24
N GLU A 129 3.86 -20.61 -13.24
CA GLU A 129 5.16 -21.00 -12.74
C GLU A 129 5.85 -20.10 -11.71
N PHE A 130 6.29 -20.81 -10.68
CA PHE A 130 6.88 -20.40 -9.43
C PHE A 130 8.38 -20.12 -9.67
N THR A 131 8.97 -19.22 -8.88
CA THR A 131 10.39 -18.78 -8.85
C THR A 131 10.71 -17.69 -9.89
N VAL A 132 11.32 -16.55 -9.55
CA VAL A 132 12.71 -16.38 -9.07
C VAL A 132 12.86 -15.06 -8.26
N ASP A 133 13.60 -15.12 -7.15
CA ASP A 133 14.32 -14.03 -6.45
C ASP A 133 13.59 -12.81 -5.82
N ALA A 134 12.62 -13.06 -4.92
CA ALA A 134 12.06 -12.05 -4.02
C ALA A 134 13.05 -11.47 -2.97
N TRP A 135 14.30 -11.96 -2.91
CA TRP A 135 15.30 -11.56 -1.91
C TRP A 135 16.04 -10.25 -2.23
N SER A 136 16.02 -9.78 -3.48
CA SER A 136 16.72 -8.56 -3.90
C SER A 136 16.02 -7.26 -3.43
N LEU A 137 14.69 -7.27 -3.34
CA LEU A 137 13.86 -6.12 -2.97
C LEU A 137 13.92 -5.78 -1.47
N ASN A 138 14.10 -6.78 -0.61
CA ASN A 138 14.14 -6.56 0.85
C ASN A 138 15.44 -5.87 1.28
N LEU A 139 16.57 -6.12 0.61
CA LEU A 139 17.88 -5.60 1.04
C LEU A 139 18.00 -4.06 0.89
N TYR A 140 17.38 -3.47 -0.14
CA TYR A 140 17.48 -2.03 -0.42
C TYR A 140 16.46 -1.17 0.36
N LEU A 141 15.25 -1.69 0.58
CA LEU A 141 14.26 -1.01 1.44
C LEU A 141 14.79 -0.91 2.89
N TRP A 142 15.53 -1.92 3.35
CA TRP A 142 16.24 -1.91 4.63
C TRP A 142 17.44 -0.95 4.64
N GLY A 143 18.19 -0.81 3.55
CA GLY A 143 19.26 0.20 3.43
C GLY A 143 18.73 1.64 3.59
N TYR A 144 17.58 1.95 3.00
CA TYR A 144 16.95 3.26 3.12
C TYR A 144 16.38 3.53 4.53
N LEU A 145 15.64 2.58 5.11
CA LEU A 145 15.10 2.73 6.47
C LEU A 145 16.20 2.74 7.54
N ALA A 146 17.35 2.09 7.30
CA ALA A 146 18.51 2.15 8.19
C ALA A 146 19.27 3.48 8.11
N GLY A 147 19.23 4.18 6.96
CA GLY A 147 19.93 5.44 6.72
C GLY A 147 19.31 6.69 7.36
N ARG A 148 18.15 6.56 8.03
CA ARG A 148 17.43 7.67 8.68
C ARG A 148 17.69 7.78 10.20
N LYS A 149 18.71 7.10 10.71
CA LYS A 149 19.18 7.21 12.10
C LYS A 149 20.11 8.39 12.31
#